data_AF-A0A9X4G4T4-F1
#
_entry.id   AF-A0A9X4G4T4-F1
#
_cell.length_a   1.000
_cell.length_b   1.000
_cell.length_c   1.000
_cell.angle_alpha   90.00
_cell.angle_beta   90.00
_cell.angle_gamma   90.00
#
_symmetry.space_group_name_H-M   'P 1'
#
loop_
_entity.id
_entity.type
_entity.pdbx_description
1 polymer ?
#
loop_
_entity_poly.entity_id
_entity_poly.type
_entity_poly.pdbx_seq_one_letter_code
_entity_poly.pdbx_strand_id
1 'polypeptide(L)'
;MNTYAKFAPTVFVAKCTEPHQKGDIVTLTSKYGNETEVEIHNLVKRQGDCYFYSFTRCDGVDSQTRAVQKAERYQGYARNAMKRSAQYSEAANEGREFLRLGEPIKIGHHSEKRHRALIERNAQRMHKSVEEMHKAESYESKIAYWESMADKIDLSMPESLEYFMYELEKAKEKHQELKDHPEKRAHSYSLTYAKKAVNDLDKKVKLATILWA
;
A
#
# COMPACT_ATOMS: atom_id res chain seq x y z
N MET A 1 26.90 5.65 15.27
CA MET A 1 25.72 6.17 14.56
C MET A 1 24.67 5.09 14.53
N ASN A 2 23.46 5.42 14.97
CA ASN A 2 22.38 4.45 15.08
C ASN A 2 21.65 4.33 13.74
N THR A 3 21.37 3.10 13.33
CA THR A 3 20.87 2.78 11.99
C THR A 3 19.73 1.78 12.04
N TYR A 4 19.00 1.64 10.94
CA TYR A 4 17.96 0.62 10.81
C TYR A 4 18.57 -0.74 10.43
N ALA A 5 18.14 -1.81 11.10
CA ALA A 5 18.45 -3.18 10.71
C ALA A 5 17.16 -3.97 10.48
N LYS A 6 17.13 -4.79 9.43
CA LYS A 6 15.97 -5.66 9.16
C LYS A 6 15.98 -6.84 10.12
N PHE A 7 14.87 -7.08 10.82
CA PHE A 7 14.75 -8.17 11.79
C PHE A 7 13.83 -9.29 11.29
N ALA A 8 12.66 -8.92 10.76
CA ALA A 8 11.68 -9.87 10.22
C ALA A 8 11.08 -9.31 8.91
N PRO A 9 10.21 -10.06 8.20
CA PRO A 9 9.39 -9.46 7.13
C PRO A 9 8.66 -8.24 7.70
N THR A 10 8.72 -7.12 6.97
CA THR A 10 8.14 -5.81 7.33
C THR A 10 8.63 -5.14 8.63
N VAL A 11 9.43 -5.80 9.47
CA VAL A 11 9.92 -5.24 10.75
C VAL A 11 11.39 -4.83 10.66
N PHE A 12 11.66 -3.58 11.07
CA PHE A 12 12.99 -3.04 11.30
C PHE A 12 13.19 -2.75 12.78
N VAL A 13 14.43 -2.87 13.24
CA VAL A 13 14.87 -2.59 14.60
C VAL A 13 15.98 -1.54 14.57
N ALA A 14 16.11 -0.79 15.65
CA ALA A 14 17.18 0.17 15.88
C ALA A 14 18.46 -0.59 16.18
N LYS A 15 19.49 -0.41 15.35
CA LYS A 15 20.84 -0.91 15.58
C LYS A 15 21.66 0.20 16.24
N CYS A 16 21.98 0.02 17.51
CA CYS A 16 22.75 0.96 18.32
C CYS A 16 24.09 0.36 18.74
N THR A 17 25.11 1.19 18.86
CA THR A 17 26.43 0.81 19.40
C THR A 17 26.49 0.91 20.92
N GLU A 18 25.64 1.76 21.50
CA GLU A 18 25.53 1.98 22.94
C GLU A 18 24.24 1.34 23.46
N PRO A 19 24.22 0.90 24.74
CA PRO A 19 23.02 0.37 25.36
C PRO A 19 22.03 1.49 25.70
N HIS A 20 20.75 1.23 25.44
CA HIS A 20 19.61 2.10 25.73
C HIS A 20 18.58 1.39 26.61
N GLN A 21 17.80 2.18 27.34
CA GLN A 21 16.66 1.73 28.16
C GLN A 21 15.34 1.94 27.40
N LYS A 22 14.29 1.23 27.86
CA LYS A 22 12.94 1.39 27.35
C LYS A 22 12.44 2.81 27.64
N GLY A 23 11.94 3.51 26.62
CA GLY A 23 11.52 4.91 26.66
C GLY A 23 12.61 5.91 26.22
N ASP A 24 13.84 5.46 25.96
CA ASP A 24 14.89 6.34 25.45
C ASP A 24 14.54 6.84 24.03
N ILE A 25 14.72 8.14 23.79
CA ILE A 25 14.59 8.74 22.45
C ILE A 25 15.96 8.75 21.79
N VAL A 26 16.03 8.15 20.61
CA VAL A 26 17.26 7.97 19.85
C VAL A 26 17.06 8.40 18.40
N THR A 27 18.03 9.10 17.82
CA THR A 27 18.01 9.44 16.40
C THR A 27 18.56 8.29 15.55
N LEU A 28 17.74 7.77 14.65
CA LEU A 28 18.14 6.80 13.63
C LEU A 28 18.37 7.48 12.28
N THR A 29 19.50 7.17 11.66
CA THR A 29 19.83 7.64 10.31
C THR A 29 19.57 6.53 9.30
N SER A 30 18.79 6.84 8.26
CA SER A 30 18.51 5.93 7.15
C SER A 30 19.71 5.81 6.20
N LYS A 31 19.70 4.82 5.30
CA LYS A 31 20.70 4.68 4.22
C LYS A 31 20.81 5.94 3.34
N TYR A 32 19.76 6.75 3.29
CA TYR A 32 19.69 7.97 2.47
C TYR A 32 20.03 9.25 3.25
N GLY A 33 20.47 9.14 4.51
CA GLY A 33 20.83 10.30 5.34
C GLY A 33 19.65 10.97 6.06
N ASN A 34 18.41 10.51 5.85
CA ASN A 34 17.28 11.03 6.63
C ASN A 34 17.38 10.58 8.08
N GLU A 35 17.25 11.52 9.01
CA GLU A 35 17.22 11.29 10.44
C GLU A 35 15.78 11.17 10.93
N THR A 36 15.54 10.34 11.92
CA THR A 36 14.24 10.23 12.60
C THR A 36 14.46 9.91 14.05
N GLU A 37 13.77 10.63 14.92
CA GLU A 37 13.65 10.30 16.34
C GLU A 37 12.73 9.10 16.54
N VAL A 38 13.21 8.13 17.30
CA VAL A 38 12.47 6.92 17.65
C VAL A 38 12.54 6.69 19.15
N GLU A 39 11.45 6.18 19.70
CA GLU A 39 11.38 5.73 21.09
C GLU A 39 11.73 4.24 21.16
N ILE A 40 12.68 3.90 22.01
CA ILE A 40 13.21 2.54 22.18
C ILE A 40 12.28 1.73 23.09
N HIS A 41 11.99 0.49 22.69
CA HIS A 41 11.18 -0.45 23.47
C HIS A 41 12.05 -1.58 24.03
N ASN A 42 12.02 -2.75 23.40
CA ASN A 42 12.65 -3.96 23.92
C ASN A 42 13.99 -4.24 23.26
N LEU A 43 14.95 -4.78 24.02
CA LEU A 43 16.17 -5.35 23.45
C LEU A 43 15.84 -6.70 22.80
N VAL A 44 15.86 -6.72 21.47
CA VAL A 44 15.47 -7.87 20.64
C VAL A 44 16.61 -8.86 20.44
N LYS A 45 17.83 -8.34 20.27
CA LYS A 45 19.03 -9.15 20.00
C LYS A 45 20.29 -8.38 20.38
N ARG A 46 21.33 -9.12 20.79
CA ARG A 46 22.71 -8.63 20.82
C ARG A 46 23.54 -9.38 19.79
N GLN A 47 24.32 -8.67 18.97
CA GLN A 47 25.22 -9.29 17.99
C GLN A 47 26.51 -8.48 17.90
N GLY A 48 27.62 -9.09 18.32
CA GLY A 48 28.89 -8.37 18.51
C GLY A 48 28.71 -7.22 19.51
N ASP A 49 29.29 -6.08 19.17
CA ASP A 49 29.21 -4.84 19.96
C ASP A 49 27.98 -3.97 19.60
N CYS A 50 26.95 -4.58 19.01
CA CYS A 50 25.71 -3.89 18.61
C CYS A 50 24.50 -4.44 19.37
N TYR A 51 23.64 -3.51 19.77
CA TYR A 51 22.36 -3.73 20.42
C TYR A 51 21.23 -3.46 19.43
N PHE A 52 20.24 -4.34 19.40
CA PHE A 52 19.11 -4.25 18.48
C PHE A 52 17.82 -4.08 19.27
N TYR A 53 17.13 -2.96 19.06
CA TYR A 53 15.92 -2.61 19.80
C TYR A 53 14.70 -2.50 18.90
N SER A 54 13.55 -2.96 19.36
CA SER A 54 12.28 -2.51 18.78
C SER A 54 12.09 -1.03 19.09
N PHE A 55 11.36 -0.33 18.22
CA PHE A 55 11.14 1.10 18.36
C PHE A 55 9.81 1.52 17.76
N THR A 56 9.28 2.64 18.24
CA THR A 56 8.19 3.39 17.60
C THR A 56 8.73 4.72 17.11
N ARG A 57 8.23 5.23 15.98
CA ARG A 57 8.66 6.55 15.52
C ARG A 57 7.90 7.63 16.29
N CYS A 58 8.62 8.64 16.77
CA CYS A 58 8.02 9.73 17.52
C CYS A 58 7.14 10.64 16.63
N ASP A 59 7.34 10.60 15.31
CA ASP A 59 6.52 11.35 14.34
C ASP A 59 5.16 10.71 14.04
N GLY A 60 4.83 9.58 14.66
CA GLY A 60 3.56 8.87 14.45
C GLY A 60 3.44 8.19 13.08
N VAL A 61 4.50 8.17 12.27
CA VAL A 61 4.45 7.55 10.94
C VAL A 61 4.65 6.04 11.07
N ASP A 62 3.57 5.28 10.99
CA ASP A 62 3.56 3.82 10.99
C ASP A 62 3.23 3.24 9.60
N SER A 63 2.99 1.92 9.53
CA SER A 63 2.62 1.25 8.28
C SER A 63 1.24 1.66 7.78
N GLN A 64 0.30 1.96 8.69
CA GLN A 64 -1.06 2.40 8.39
C GLN A 64 -1.07 3.80 7.79
N THR A 65 -0.44 4.75 8.48
CA THR A 65 -0.26 6.15 8.02
C THR A 65 0.42 6.19 6.65
N ARG A 66 1.44 5.34 6.43
CA ARG A 66 2.09 5.23 5.12
C ARG A 66 1.16 4.69 4.04
N ALA A 67 0.25 3.78 4.38
CA ALA A 67 -0.73 3.25 3.44
C ALA A 67 -1.74 4.34 3.05
N VAL A 68 -2.25 5.12 4.01
CA VAL A 68 -3.12 6.29 3.79
C VAL A 68 -2.45 7.30 2.86
N GLN A 69 -1.22 7.73 3.17
CA GLN A 69 -0.47 8.68 2.34
C GLN A 69 -0.27 8.18 0.90
N LYS A 70 -0.08 6.87 0.72
CA LYS A 70 0.02 6.28 -0.63
C LYS A 70 -1.30 6.30 -1.36
N ALA A 71 -2.40 5.93 -0.69
CA ALA A 71 -3.73 5.99 -1.27
C ALA A 71 -4.05 7.42 -1.74
N GLU A 72 -3.85 8.43 -0.89
CA GLU A 72 -4.03 9.84 -1.22
C GLU A 72 -3.19 10.28 -2.42
N ARG A 73 -1.92 9.86 -2.47
CA ARG A 73 -1.04 10.17 -3.61
C ARG A 73 -1.57 9.58 -4.92
N TYR A 74 -2.04 8.33 -4.91
CA TYR A 74 -2.64 7.72 -6.10
C TYR A 74 -3.98 8.36 -6.47
N GLN A 75 -4.79 8.75 -5.48
CA GLN A 75 -6.01 9.54 -5.73
C GLN A 75 -5.68 10.85 -6.44
N GLY A 76 -4.61 11.55 -6.02
CA GLY A 76 -4.11 12.73 -6.71
C GLY A 76 -3.71 12.46 -8.16
N TYR A 77 -3.04 11.32 -8.43
CA TYR A 77 -2.68 10.90 -9.78
C TYR A 77 -3.89 10.57 -10.66
N ALA A 78 -4.88 9.88 -10.10
CA ALA A 78 -6.14 9.57 -10.77
C ALA A 78 -6.90 10.85 -11.13
N ARG A 79 -7.07 11.77 -10.17
CA ARG A 79 -7.72 13.08 -10.42
C ARG A 79 -7.00 13.88 -11.51
N ASN A 80 -5.67 13.91 -11.47
CA ASN A 80 -4.88 14.61 -12.50
C ASN A 80 -5.03 13.96 -13.88
N ALA A 81 -5.11 12.63 -13.96
CA ALA A 81 -5.37 11.91 -15.21
C ALA A 81 -6.78 12.20 -15.74
N MET A 82 -7.81 12.15 -14.90
CA MET A 82 -9.18 12.53 -15.25
C MET A 82 -9.27 13.98 -15.73
N LYS A 83 -8.57 14.91 -15.07
CA LYS A 83 -8.51 16.31 -15.50
C LYS A 83 -7.93 16.45 -16.91
N ARG A 84 -6.83 15.76 -17.22
CA ARG A 84 -6.25 15.74 -18.57
C ARG A 84 -7.17 15.08 -19.59
N SER A 85 -7.82 13.97 -19.22
CA SER A 85 -8.80 13.29 -20.07
C SER A 85 -9.93 14.23 -20.47
N ALA A 86 -10.53 14.94 -19.50
CA ALA A 86 -11.57 15.93 -19.74
C ALA A 86 -11.08 17.08 -20.64
N GLN A 87 -9.87 17.59 -20.41
CA GLN A 87 -9.27 18.62 -21.26
C GLN A 87 -9.09 18.17 -22.71
N TYR A 88 -8.65 16.93 -22.94
CA TYR A 88 -8.52 16.38 -24.30
C TYR A 88 -9.88 16.16 -24.97
N SER A 89 -10.89 15.69 -24.21
CA SER A 89 -12.25 15.51 -24.71
C SER A 89 -12.86 16.85 -25.14
N GLU A 90 -12.71 17.89 -24.30
CA GLU A 90 -13.19 19.23 -24.63
C GLU A 90 -12.46 19.80 -25.85
N ALA A 91 -11.13 19.65 -25.92
CA ALA A 91 -10.35 20.09 -27.07
C ALA A 91 -10.66 19.31 -28.35
N ALA A 92 -11.20 18.09 -28.27
CA ALA A 92 -11.65 17.32 -29.43
C ALA A 92 -12.92 17.91 -30.08
N ASN A 93 -13.60 18.85 -29.40
CA ASN A 93 -14.73 19.59 -29.96
C ASN A 93 -14.29 20.79 -30.83
N GLU A 94 -13.01 20.94 -31.17
CA GLU A 94 -12.55 21.98 -32.11
C GLU A 94 -13.33 21.89 -33.43
N GLY A 95 -13.91 23.01 -33.89
CA GLY A 95 -14.67 23.04 -35.14
C GLY A 95 -16.02 22.33 -35.07
N ARG A 96 -16.56 22.06 -33.87
CA ARG A 96 -17.88 21.44 -33.65
C ARG A 96 -18.99 22.09 -34.47
N GLU A 97 -19.06 23.42 -34.51
CA GLU A 97 -20.11 24.13 -35.27
C GLU A 97 -20.03 23.83 -36.77
N PHE A 98 -18.82 23.77 -37.34
CA PHE A 98 -18.62 23.39 -38.74
C PHE A 98 -18.96 21.91 -38.99
N LEU A 99 -18.47 21.01 -38.14
CA LEU A 99 -18.70 19.57 -38.29
C LEU A 99 -20.17 19.17 -38.09
N ARG A 100 -20.91 19.90 -37.25
CA ARG A 100 -22.35 19.68 -37.00
C ARG A 100 -23.20 19.90 -38.25
N LEU A 101 -22.76 20.72 -39.19
CA LEU A 101 -23.43 20.92 -40.47
C LEU A 101 -23.42 19.66 -41.35
N GLY A 102 -22.53 18.69 -41.05
CA GLY A 102 -22.46 17.42 -41.76
C GLY A 102 -21.97 17.56 -43.21
N GLU A 103 -21.23 18.62 -43.54
CA GLU A 103 -20.69 18.78 -44.88
C GLU A 103 -19.74 17.62 -45.23
N PRO A 104 -19.91 16.95 -46.39
CA PRO A 104 -18.98 15.91 -46.80
C PRO A 104 -17.61 16.49 -47.18
N ILE A 105 -16.57 15.67 -47.05
CA ILE A 105 -15.23 16.01 -47.56
C ILE A 105 -15.28 16.05 -49.09
N LYS A 106 -15.08 17.24 -49.67
CA LYS A 106 -15.04 17.46 -51.12
C LYS A 106 -13.66 17.08 -51.67
N ILE A 107 -13.54 15.89 -52.26
CA ILE A 107 -12.29 15.37 -52.81
C ILE A 107 -11.81 16.25 -53.98
N GLY A 108 -10.53 16.64 -53.98
CA GLY A 108 -9.92 17.51 -54.99
C GLY A 108 -10.16 19.02 -54.77
N HIS A 109 -10.94 19.40 -53.77
CA HIS A 109 -11.20 20.81 -53.44
C HIS A 109 -10.10 21.39 -52.53
N HIS A 110 -9.82 22.69 -52.63
CA HIS A 110 -8.77 23.35 -51.84
C HIS A 110 -8.98 23.25 -50.31
N SER A 111 -10.23 23.02 -49.86
CA SER A 111 -10.58 22.84 -48.43
C SER A 111 -10.38 21.41 -47.91
N GLU A 112 -10.17 20.42 -48.78
CA GLU A 112 -10.07 18.99 -48.42
C GLU A 112 -9.04 18.75 -47.31
N LYS A 113 -7.82 19.25 -47.51
CA LYS A 113 -6.69 19.04 -46.59
C LYS A 113 -7.00 19.55 -45.19
N ARG A 114 -7.66 20.72 -45.10
CA ARG A 114 -8.05 21.31 -43.81
C ARG A 114 -9.11 20.49 -43.11
N HIS A 115 -10.10 20.00 -43.86
CA HIS A 115 -11.18 19.17 -43.29
C HIS A 115 -10.62 17.85 -42.73
N ARG A 116 -9.81 17.11 -43.50
CA ARG A 116 -9.16 15.89 -43.02
C ARG A 116 -8.29 16.13 -41.78
N ALA A 117 -7.49 17.19 -41.80
CA ALA A 117 -6.63 17.54 -40.66
C ALA A 117 -7.42 17.91 -39.39
N LEU A 118 -8.60 18.51 -39.52
CA LEU A 118 -9.47 18.80 -38.38
C LEU A 118 -9.99 17.50 -37.75
N ILE A 119 -10.55 16.60 -38.56
CA ILE A 119 -11.07 15.31 -38.09
C ILE A 119 -9.97 14.49 -37.43
N GLU A 120 -8.80 14.37 -38.08
CA GLU A 120 -7.66 13.62 -37.57
C GLU A 120 -7.18 14.16 -36.22
N ARG A 121 -7.03 15.49 -36.07
CA ARG A 121 -6.64 16.09 -34.79
C ARG A 121 -7.67 15.83 -33.68
N ASN A 122 -8.97 15.92 -33.99
CA ASN A 122 -10.02 15.64 -33.03
C ASN A 122 -10.03 14.17 -32.61
N ALA A 123 -9.85 13.25 -33.57
CA ALA A 123 -9.71 11.82 -33.30
C ALA A 123 -8.50 11.53 -32.40
N GLN A 124 -7.33 12.10 -32.71
CA GLN A 124 -6.12 11.95 -31.89
C GLN A 124 -6.30 12.48 -30.46
N ARG A 125 -7.00 13.61 -30.29
CA ARG A 125 -7.33 14.13 -28.95
C ARG A 125 -8.26 13.17 -28.21
N MET A 126 -9.26 12.62 -28.88
CA MET A 126 -10.15 11.62 -28.27
C MET A 126 -9.39 10.36 -27.84
N HIS A 127 -8.47 9.87 -28.67
CA HIS A 127 -7.58 8.76 -28.29
C HIS A 127 -6.79 9.08 -27.02
N LYS A 128 -6.17 10.27 -26.93
CA LYS A 128 -5.46 10.71 -25.72
C LYS A 128 -6.39 10.84 -24.50
N SER A 129 -7.63 11.27 -24.70
CA SER A 129 -8.63 11.35 -23.63
C SER A 129 -8.91 9.97 -23.03
N VAL A 130 -9.11 8.95 -23.88
CA VAL A 130 -9.34 7.56 -23.47
C VAL A 130 -8.10 6.96 -22.81
N GLU A 131 -6.89 7.23 -23.35
CA GLU A 131 -5.64 6.78 -22.72
C GLU A 131 -5.47 7.32 -21.29
N GLU A 132 -5.79 8.60 -21.06
CA GLU A 132 -5.76 9.18 -19.72
C GLU A 132 -6.84 8.62 -18.80
N MET A 133 -8.01 8.25 -19.34
CA MET A 133 -9.07 7.58 -18.58
C MET A 133 -8.62 6.19 -18.11
N HIS A 134 -8.04 5.38 -19.00
CA HIS A 134 -7.47 4.07 -18.61
C HIS A 134 -6.35 4.22 -17.57
N LYS A 135 -5.54 5.28 -17.64
CA LYS A 135 -4.55 5.58 -16.59
C LYS A 135 -5.24 5.85 -15.25
N ALA A 136 -6.33 6.61 -15.22
CA ALA A 136 -7.10 6.88 -14.01
C ALA A 136 -7.65 5.57 -13.41
N GLU A 137 -8.31 4.74 -14.21
CA GLU A 137 -8.81 3.41 -13.80
C GLU A 137 -7.71 2.52 -13.24
N SER A 138 -6.52 2.53 -13.86
CA SER A 138 -5.37 1.76 -13.36
C SER A 138 -4.94 2.18 -11.94
N TYR A 139 -5.17 3.43 -11.56
CA TYR A 139 -4.88 3.92 -10.21
C TYR A 139 -5.94 3.49 -9.20
N GLU A 140 -7.20 3.31 -9.59
CA GLU A 140 -8.29 2.88 -8.69
C GLU A 140 -7.96 1.54 -8.01
N SER A 141 -7.47 0.56 -8.77
CA SER A 141 -7.03 -0.73 -8.21
C SER A 141 -5.94 -0.58 -7.15
N LYS A 142 -5.01 0.37 -7.35
CA LYS A 142 -3.92 0.65 -6.40
C LYS A 142 -4.43 1.39 -5.18
N ILE A 143 -5.36 2.31 -5.36
CA ILE A 143 -6.02 3.05 -4.28
C ILE A 143 -6.72 2.06 -3.36
N ALA A 144 -7.59 1.20 -3.90
CA ALA A 144 -8.30 0.18 -3.14
C ALA A 144 -7.36 -0.75 -2.35
N TYR A 145 -6.24 -1.16 -2.97
CA TYR A 145 -5.22 -1.95 -2.27
C TYR A 145 -4.62 -1.18 -1.08
N TRP A 146 -4.20 0.07 -1.26
CA TRP A 146 -3.59 0.85 -0.17
C TRP A 146 -4.59 1.24 0.90
N GLU A 147 -5.85 1.49 0.56
CA GLU A 147 -6.94 1.69 1.51
C GLU A 147 -7.14 0.44 2.36
N SER A 148 -7.18 -0.77 1.76
CA SER A 148 -7.27 -2.02 2.52
C SER A 148 -6.07 -2.28 3.45
N MET A 149 -4.93 -1.68 3.16
CA MET A 149 -3.72 -1.80 3.97
C MET A 149 -3.65 -0.76 5.09
N ALA A 150 -4.49 0.28 5.06
CA ALA A 150 -4.54 1.31 6.09
C ALA A 150 -5.09 0.76 7.41
N ASP A 151 -6.00 -0.22 7.37
CA ASP A 151 -6.59 -0.82 8.57
C ASP A 151 -5.79 -2.03 9.09
N LYS A 152 -4.69 -2.39 8.42
CA LYS A 152 -3.95 -3.60 8.72
C LYS A 152 -3.07 -3.41 9.95
N ILE A 153 -3.25 -4.24 10.97
CA ILE A 153 -2.32 -4.36 12.09
C ILE A 153 -1.22 -5.34 11.72
N ASP A 154 0.04 -4.90 11.80
CA ASP A 154 1.22 -5.73 11.52
C ASP A 154 2.24 -5.71 12.67
N LEU A 155 3.24 -6.59 12.59
CA LEU A 155 4.24 -6.79 13.65
C LEU A 155 5.10 -5.56 13.97
N SER A 156 5.08 -4.52 13.14
CA SER A 156 5.81 -3.27 13.39
C SER A 156 5.09 -2.33 14.36
N MET A 157 3.87 -2.68 14.79
CA MET A 157 3.05 -1.89 15.71
C MET A 157 3.02 -2.52 17.11
N PRO A 158 3.07 -1.74 18.20
CA PRO A 158 2.97 -2.26 19.57
C PRO A 158 1.67 -3.05 19.84
N GLU A 159 0.55 -2.58 19.31
CA GLU A 159 -0.78 -3.18 19.46
C GLU A 159 -0.89 -4.56 18.80
N SER A 160 0.10 -4.91 17.97
CA SER A 160 0.15 -6.18 17.26
C SER A 160 0.20 -7.39 18.20
N LEU A 161 0.75 -7.24 19.40
CA LEU A 161 0.81 -8.32 20.38
C LEU A 161 -0.59 -8.74 20.81
N GLU A 162 -1.41 -7.79 21.27
CA GLU A 162 -2.79 -8.04 21.70
C GLU A 162 -3.63 -8.58 20.55
N TYR A 163 -3.51 -7.96 19.37
CA TYR A 163 -4.21 -8.38 18.17
C TYR A 163 -3.90 -9.84 17.79
N PHE A 164 -2.61 -10.22 17.73
CA PHE A 164 -2.25 -11.59 17.37
C PHE A 164 -2.56 -12.61 18.47
N MET A 165 -2.57 -12.21 19.74
CA MET A 165 -3.01 -13.08 20.84
C MET A 165 -4.49 -13.43 20.72
N TYR A 166 -5.33 -12.42 20.47
CA TYR A 166 -6.77 -12.60 20.25
C TYR A 166 -7.07 -13.46 19.01
N GLU A 167 -6.40 -13.19 17.89
CA GLU A 167 -6.56 -13.99 16.68
C GLU A 167 -6.05 -15.43 16.85
N LEU A 168 -5.00 -15.65 17.66
CA LEU A 168 -4.51 -16.98 17.99
C LEU A 168 -5.54 -17.78 18.80
N GLU A 169 -6.22 -17.15 19.75
CA GLU A 169 -7.28 -17.79 20.55
C GLU A 169 -8.43 -18.25 19.65
N LYS A 170 -8.97 -17.37 18.81
CA LYS A 170 -9.97 -17.72 17.79
C LYS A 170 -9.52 -18.86 16.88
N ALA A 171 -8.27 -18.83 16.43
CA ALA A 171 -7.74 -19.86 15.56
C ALA A 171 -7.66 -21.22 16.26
N LYS A 172 -7.33 -21.24 17.56
CA LYS A 172 -7.31 -22.46 18.38
C LYS A 172 -8.72 -23.02 18.57
N GLU A 173 -9.70 -22.16 18.89
CA GLU A 173 -11.11 -22.54 18.99
C GLU A 173 -11.61 -23.16 17.70
N LYS A 174 -11.38 -22.50 16.55
CA LYS A 174 -11.76 -23.01 15.24
C LYS A 174 -11.10 -24.35 14.91
N HIS A 175 -9.82 -24.51 15.23
CA HIS A 175 -9.12 -25.77 15.02
C HIS A 175 -9.69 -26.89 15.90
N GLN A 176 -10.02 -26.58 17.16
CA GLN A 176 -10.64 -27.52 18.09
C GLN A 176 -12.05 -27.90 17.64
N GLU A 177 -12.87 -26.93 17.23
CA GLU A 177 -14.21 -27.16 16.69
C GLU A 177 -14.17 -28.10 15.47
N LEU A 178 -13.27 -27.88 14.52
CA LEU A 178 -13.12 -28.76 13.36
C LEU A 178 -12.58 -30.14 13.73
N LYS A 179 -11.89 -30.28 14.86
CA LYS A 179 -11.41 -31.57 15.36
C LYS A 179 -12.56 -32.37 15.97
N ASP A 180 -13.38 -31.71 16.77
CA ASP A 180 -14.50 -32.31 17.50
C ASP A 180 -15.72 -32.56 16.59
N HIS A 181 -15.89 -31.72 15.55
CA HIS A 181 -16.99 -31.78 14.59
C HIS A 181 -16.49 -31.97 13.15
N PRO A 182 -16.14 -33.20 12.73
CA PRO A 182 -15.72 -33.48 11.36
C PRO A 182 -16.74 -33.07 10.29
N GLU A 183 -18.04 -33.06 10.61
CA GLU A 183 -19.14 -32.65 9.74
C GLU A 183 -19.10 -31.17 9.33
N LYS A 184 -18.46 -30.32 10.13
CA LYS A 184 -18.28 -28.89 9.82
C LYS A 184 -17.12 -28.64 8.85
N ARG A 185 -16.35 -29.67 8.48
CA ARG A 185 -15.24 -29.55 7.52
C ARG A 185 -15.83 -29.45 6.11
N ALA A 186 -15.66 -28.29 5.48
CA ALA A 186 -16.05 -28.09 4.09
C ALA A 186 -15.31 -29.02 3.11
N HIS A 187 -14.05 -29.39 3.43
CA HIS A 187 -13.23 -30.26 2.60
C HIS A 187 -12.15 -30.99 3.43
N SER A 188 -11.48 -31.98 2.83
CA SER A 188 -10.47 -32.82 3.50
C SER A 188 -9.33 -32.01 4.16
N TYR A 189 -8.92 -30.90 3.53
CA TYR A 189 -7.87 -30.01 4.05
C TYR A 189 -8.31 -29.00 5.12
N SER A 190 -9.59 -28.93 5.52
CA SER A 190 -10.07 -27.87 6.42
C SER A 190 -9.34 -27.88 7.77
N LEU A 191 -9.10 -29.07 8.32
CA LEU A 191 -8.36 -29.24 9.58
C LEU A 191 -6.88 -28.82 9.43
N THR A 192 -6.25 -29.19 8.32
CA THR A 192 -4.85 -28.83 8.02
C THR A 192 -4.67 -27.32 7.89
N TYR A 193 -5.60 -26.63 7.23
CA TYR A 193 -5.56 -25.17 7.13
C TYR A 193 -5.78 -24.48 8.48
N ALA A 194 -6.71 -24.98 9.30
CA ALA A 194 -6.89 -24.47 10.66
C ALA A 194 -5.64 -24.67 11.52
N LYS A 195 -4.99 -25.84 11.44
CA LYS A 195 -3.74 -26.11 12.16
C LYS A 195 -2.61 -25.20 11.68
N LYS A 196 -2.51 -24.97 10.38
CA LYS A 196 -1.54 -24.04 9.80
C LYS A 196 -1.75 -22.62 10.31
N ALA A 197 -2.99 -22.14 10.35
CA ALA A 197 -3.32 -20.82 10.87
C ALA A 197 -2.89 -20.64 12.33
N VAL A 198 -3.15 -21.63 13.19
CA VAL A 198 -2.66 -21.63 14.59
C VAL A 198 -1.14 -21.54 14.65
N ASN A 199 -0.43 -22.35 13.85
CA ASN A 199 1.03 -22.35 13.85
C ASN A 199 1.62 -21.02 13.33
N ASP A 200 0.99 -20.40 12.34
CA ASP A 200 1.45 -19.12 11.78
C ASP A 200 1.19 -17.96 12.75
N LEU A 201 0.03 -17.95 13.43
CA LEU A 201 -0.28 -16.99 14.48
C LEU A 201 0.61 -17.17 15.71
N ASP A 202 0.90 -18.41 16.12
CA ASP A 202 1.81 -18.70 17.24
C ASP A 202 3.21 -18.14 16.99
N LYS A 203 3.73 -18.25 15.75
CA LYS A 203 4.99 -17.61 15.36
C LYS A 203 4.91 -16.08 15.44
N LYS A 204 3.79 -15.47 15.02
CA LYS A 204 3.60 -14.02 15.11
C LYS A 204 3.54 -13.54 16.54
N VAL A 205 2.79 -14.22 17.41
CA VAL A 205 2.72 -13.90 18.85
C VAL A 205 4.12 -13.98 19.45
N LYS A 206 4.88 -15.06 19.23
CA LYS A 206 6.26 -15.18 19.71
C LYS A 206 7.14 -14.02 19.27
N LEU A 207 7.03 -13.61 18.00
CA LEU A 207 7.80 -12.48 17.50
C LEU A 207 7.34 -11.14 18.12
N ALA A 208 6.02 -10.93 18.23
CA ALA A 208 5.44 -9.74 18.85
C ALA A 208 5.82 -9.64 20.34
N THR A 209 5.89 -10.76 21.07
CA THR A 209 6.36 -10.79 22.45
C THR A 209 7.81 -10.32 22.55
N ILE A 210 8.70 -10.80 21.68
CA ILE A 210 10.10 -10.34 21.64
C ILE A 210 10.17 -8.83 21.37
N LEU A 211 9.31 -8.32 20.50
CA LEU A 211 9.31 -6.92 20.09
C LEU A 211 8.67 -5.98 21.13
N TRP A 212 7.61 -6.38 21.82
CA TRP A 212 6.73 -5.43 22.51
C TRP A 212 6.40 -5.74 23.99
N ALA A 213 6.60 -6.97 24.46
CA ALA A 213 6.33 -7.35 25.86
C ALA A 213 7.45 -6.90 26.82
#